data_AF-A0A9N9JSI9-F1
#
_entry.id   AF-A0A9N9JSI9-F1
#
_cell.length_a   1.000
_cell.length_b   1.000
_cell.length_c   1.000
_cell.angle_alpha   90.00
_cell.angle_beta   90.00
_cell.angle_gamma   90.00
#
_symmetry.space_group_name_H-M   'P 1'
#
loop_
_entity.id
_entity.type
_entity.pdbx_description
1 polymer ?
#
loop_
_entity_poly.entity_id
_entity_poly.type
_entity_poly.pdbx_seq_one_letter_code
_entity_poly.pdbx_strand_id
1 'polypeptide(L)'
;KIAARKVGQGVIYVNIHENLNDSEGLGRELARAINFKQCISFMGQLARKIMGPDSIRFEDSKWESALNAFERAAAVYKKKYKKLPVLVFDNINVLDKVHPEIIDLLQDNAKMSVDSLKYVVVFVTNERSVLNRMKESSAWSRASEPVTEIEDFTEGETIDYLVNKRKVCNDAEAKKLHELIGGRITVLNSMATRIEDKKSFEDIKQNLFTKISKQFRKAEINEGQLYHEKVKPLIKALLENDDKGLEYNMALEIVQDDTMLDELLKANVLAYHPAKDTLTFHSRSVR
;
A
#
# COMPACT_ATOMS: atom_id res chain seq x y z
N LYS A 1 4.05 20.39 3.20
CA LYS A 1 4.61 21.21 2.08
C LYS A 1 6.15 21.29 2.05
N ILE A 2 6.87 21.24 3.20
CA ILE A 2 8.34 21.33 3.22
C ILE A 2 9.03 20.01 2.82
N ALA A 3 8.45 18.85 3.16
CA ALA A 3 9.00 17.54 2.76
C ALA A 3 8.97 17.32 1.22
N ALA A 4 7.86 17.66 0.55
CA ALA A 4 7.76 17.55 -0.92
C ALA A 4 8.75 18.44 -1.69
N ARG A 5 9.25 19.53 -1.09
CA ARG A 5 10.34 20.33 -1.66
C ARG A 5 11.73 19.74 -1.38
N LYS A 6 11.89 18.91 -0.34
CA LYS A 6 13.13 18.20 0.02
C LYS A 6 13.29 16.84 -0.68
N VAL A 7 12.20 16.15 -1.01
CA VAL A 7 12.20 14.85 -1.73
C VAL A 7 12.64 14.99 -3.20
N GLY A 8 12.81 16.22 -3.67
CA GLY A 8 13.41 16.52 -4.97
C GLY A 8 12.35 16.71 -6.05
N GLN A 9 12.64 17.61 -6.99
CA GLN A 9 11.94 17.67 -8.26
C GLN A 9 12.00 16.27 -8.89
N GLY A 10 10.94 15.82 -9.59
CA GLY A 10 10.96 14.57 -10.35
C GLY A 10 10.28 13.35 -9.73
N VAL A 11 9.68 13.44 -8.53
CA VAL A 11 8.80 12.38 -8.00
C VAL A 11 7.34 12.80 -8.19
N ILE A 12 6.54 11.93 -8.79
CA ILE A 12 5.10 12.10 -8.98
C ILE A 12 4.38 11.01 -8.20
N TYR A 13 3.47 11.42 -7.34
CA TYR A 13 2.70 10.51 -6.48
C TYR A 13 1.24 10.49 -6.90
N VAL A 14 0.73 9.30 -7.20
CA VAL A 14 -0.64 9.03 -7.61
C VAL A 14 -1.28 8.15 -6.54
N ASN A 15 -2.27 8.68 -5.83
CA ASN A 15 -3.06 7.90 -4.90
C ASN A 15 -4.31 7.36 -5.62
N ILE A 16 -4.45 6.04 -5.67
CA ILE A 16 -5.60 5.40 -6.29
C ILE A 16 -6.71 5.28 -5.24
N HIS A 17 -7.80 6.02 -5.43
CA HIS A 17 -8.91 6.06 -4.47
C HIS A 17 -9.94 4.95 -4.73
N GLU A 18 -10.55 4.40 -3.67
CA GLU A 18 -11.52 3.28 -3.75
C GLU A 18 -12.76 3.56 -4.63
N ASN A 19 -13.13 4.83 -4.86
CA ASN A 19 -14.24 5.21 -5.75
C ASN A 19 -13.86 5.24 -7.24
N LEU A 20 -13.04 4.29 -7.69
CA LEU A 20 -12.87 4.01 -9.11
C LEU A 20 -14.12 3.27 -9.60
N ASN A 21 -15.18 4.01 -9.93
CA ASN A 21 -16.36 3.42 -10.57
C ASN A 21 -16.05 2.96 -12.02
N ASP A 22 -14.90 3.39 -12.56
CA ASP A 22 -14.41 3.10 -13.90
C ASP A 22 -12.87 3.31 -14.00
N SER A 23 -12.27 2.76 -15.07
CA SER A 23 -10.88 2.98 -15.47
C SER A 23 -10.54 4.47 -15.71
N GLU A 24 -11.55 5.33 -15.86
CA GLU A 24 -11.36 6.77 -15.96
C GLU A 24 -10.86 7.40 -14.66
N GLY A 25 -11.19 6.83 -13.50
CA GLY A 25 -10.77 7.39 -12.22
C GLY A 25 -9.27 7.37 -12.01
N LEU A 26 -8.58 6.32 -12.48
CA LEU A 26 -7.12 6.27 -12.49
C LEU A 26 -6.55 7.40 -13.35
N GLY A 27 -7.14 7.62 -14.52
CA GLY A 27 -6.74 8.70 -15.42
C GLY A 27 -6.91 10.08 -14.80
N ARG A 28 -7.99 10.30 -14.04
CA ARG A 28 -8.23 11.55 -13.30
C ARG A 28 -7.16 11.77 -12.22
N GLU A 29 -6.81 10.75 -11.44
CA GLU A 29 -5.81 10.88 -10.39
C GLU A 29 -4.40 11.07 -10.96
N LEU A 30 -4.02 10.32 -12.00
CA LEU A 30 -2.75 10.52 -12.70
C LEU A 30 -2.66 11.91 -13.33
N ALA A 31 -3.71 12.35 -14.04
CA ALA A 31 -3.77 13.68 -14.62
C ALA A 31 -3.65 14.79 -13.55
N ARG A 32 -4.34 14.63 -12.42
CA ARG A 32 -4.24 15.55 -11.28
C ARG A 32 -2.82 15.61 -10.73
N ALA A 33 -2.17 14.46 -10.52
CA ALA A 33 -0.82 14.37 -9.97
C ALA A 33 0.22 15.08 -10.85
N ILE A 34 0.05 15.05 -12.17
CA ILE A 34 0.94 15.72 -13.13
C ILE A 34 0.47 17.14 -13.52
N ASN A 35 -0.60 17.65 -12.89
CA ASN A 35 -1.27 18.91 -13.25
C ASN A 35 -1.66 18.99 -14.74
N PHE A 36 -2.01 17.85 -15.34
CA PHE A 36 -2.52 17.75 -16.68
C PHE A 36 -4.01 18.05 -16.65
N LYS A 37 -4.38 19.24 -17.13
CA LYS A 37 -5.77 19.50 -17.51
C LYS A 37 -6.01 18.72 -18.79
N GLN A 38 -6.89 17.73 -18.73
CA GLN A 38 -7.40 17.06 -19.91
C GLN A 38 -8.13 18.08 -20.78
N CYS A 39 -7.40 18.84 -21.59
CA CYS A 39 -8.00 19.38 -22.80
C CYS A 39 -8.41 18.15 -23.59
N ILE A 40 -9.72 17.98 -23.82
CA ILE A 40 -10.21 17.30 -25.02
C ILE A 40 -9.31 17.82 -26.14
N SER A 41 -8.42 16.97 -26.63
CA SER A 41 -7.19 17.48 -27.21
C SER A 41 -7.53 18.34 -28.41
N PHE A 42 -6.84 19.47 -28.55
CA PHE A 42 -6.88 20.29 -29.76
C PHE A 42 -6.72 19.40 -31.01
N MET A 43 -5.97 18.30 -30.90
CA MET A 43 -5.80 17.27 -31.92
C MET A 43 -7.07 16.43 -32.20
N GLY A 44 -7.89 16.12 -31.19
CA GLY A 44 -9.17 15.41 -31.37
C GLY A 44 -10.24 16.28 -32.04
N GLN A 45 -10.24 17.59 -31.78
CA GLN A 45 -11.07 18.54 -32.52
C GLN A 45 -10.55 18.78 -33.94
N LEU A 46 -9.22 18.84 -34.12
CA LEU A 46 -8.57 19.04 -35.42
C LEU A 46 -8.73 17.80 -36.34
N ALA A 47 -8.64 16.59 -35.78
CA ALA A 47 -8.85 15.33 -36.50
C ALA A 47 -10.29 15.18 -37.01
N ARG A 48 -11.30 15.45 -36.16
CA ARG A 48 -12.72 15.46 -36.58
C ARG A 48 -12.99 16.48 -37.68
N LYS A 49 -12.27 17.61 -37.66
CA LYS A 49 -12.42 18.69 -38.64
C LYS A 49 -11.75 18.38 -39.98
N ILE A 50 -10.70 17.55 -40.00
CA ILE A 50 -9.92 17.26 -41.22
C ILE A 50 -10.34 15.93 -41.87
N MET A 51 -10.74 14.93 -41.09
CA MET A 51 -10.93 13.56 -41.60
C MET A 51 -12.37 13.03 -41.48
N GLY A 52 -13.30 13.80 -40.90
CA GLY A 52 -14.72 13.45 -40.75
C GLY A 52 -15.03 12.72 -39.43
N PRO A 53 -16.31 12.68 -39.01
CA PRO A 53 -16.74 12.21 -37.68
C PRO A 53 -16.41 10.73 -37.40
N ASP A 54 -16.27 9.91 -38.44
CA ASP A 54 -16.03 8.45 -38.33
C ASP A 54 -14.55 8.06 -38.45
N SER A 55 -13.67 9.03 -38.67
CA SER A 55 -12.24 8.78 -38.75
C SER A 55 -11.61 8.98 -37.37
N ILE A 56 -11.10 7.88 -36.83
CA ILE A 56 -10.28 7.78 -35.61
C ILE A 56 -11.07 7.51 -34.32
N ARG A 57 -11.10 6.22 -33.94
CA ARG A 57 -11.23 5.76 -32.55
C ARG A 57 -9.88 5.95 -31.85
N PHE A 58 -9.59 7.15 -31.36
CA PHE A 58 -8.67 7.31 -30.22
C PHE A 58 -9.55 7.28 -28.96
N GLU A 59 -9.98 6.09 -28.55
CA GLU A 59 -10.33 5.86 -27.15
C GLU A 59 -9.04 5.45 -26.42
N ASP A 60 -8.00 6.28 -26.49
CA ASP A 60 -6.92 6.20 -25.51
C ASP A 60 -7.59 6.49 -24.17
N SER A 61 -7.68 5.47 -23.31
CA SER A 61 -8.26 5.63 -21.98
C SER A 61 -7.62 6.83 -21.27
N LYS A 62 -8.36 7.51 -20.38
CA LYS A 62 -7.86 8.76 -19.75
C LYS A 62 -6.51 8.57 -19.06
N TRP A 63 -6.24 7.36 -18.55
CA TRP A 63 -4.98 7.01 -17.91
C TRP A 63 -3.84 6.84 -18.91
N GLU A 64 -4.05 6.22 -20.07
CA GLU A 64 -3.04 6.13 -21.14
C GLU A 64 -2.64 7.53 -21.63
N SER A 65 -3.63 8.40 -21.84
CA SER A 65 -3.38 9.80 -22.22
C SER A 65 -2.52 10.54 -21.20
N ALA A 66 -2.82 10.37 -19.91
CA ALA A 66 -2.06 10.99 -18.83
C ALA A 66 -0.66 10.39 -18.68
N LEU A 67 -0.52 9.07 -18.87
CA LEU A 67 0.77 8.38 -18.86
C LEU A 67 1.67 8.82 -20.02
N ASN A 68 1.11 8.93 -21.23
CA ASN A 68 1.81 9.48 -22.40
C ASN A 68 2.28 10.92 -22.16
N ALA A 69 1.47 11.75 -21.49
CA ALA A 69 1.88 13.09 -21.08
C ALA A 69 3.03 13.06 -20.07
N PHE A 70 2.98 12.16 -19.10
CA PHE A 70 4.07 11.93 -18.16
C PHE A 70 5.35 11.47 -18.87
N GLU A 71 5.30 10.53 -19.82
CA GLU A 71 6.50 10.07 -20.54
C GLU A 71 7.21 11.21 -21.27
N ARG A 72 6.45 12.11 -21.91
CA ARG A 72 7.00 13.31 -22.56
C ARG A 72 7.65 14.23 -21.54
N ALA A 73 7.00 14.46 -20.40
CA ALA A 73 7.56 15.26 -19.32
C ALA A 73 8.83 14.61 -18.73
N ALA A 74 8.86 13.29 -18.63
CA ALA A 74 9.98 12.53 -18.13
C ALA A 74 11.22 12.66 -19.02
N ALA A 75 11.04 12.63 -20.35
CA ALA A 75 12.12 12.87 -21.29
C ALA A 75 12.74 14.27 -21.13
N VAL A 76 11.90 15.31 -20.95
CA VAL A 76 12.36 16.67 -20.68
C VAL A 76 13.10 16.76 -19.35
N TYR A 77 12.55 16.13 -18.30
CA TYR A 77 13.15 16.07 -16.97
C TYR A 77 14.54 15.41 -17.02
N LYS A 78 14.65 14.22 -17.64
CA LYS A 78 15.92 13.51 -17.83
C LYS A 78 16.95 14.36 -18.57
N LYS A 79 16.55 15.05 -19.64
CA LYS A 79 17.46 15.92 -20.40
C LYS A 79 18.04 17.04 -19.53
N LYS A 80 17.20 17.67 -18.71
CA LYS A 80 17.54 18.82 -17.85
C LYS A 80 18.36 18.42 -16.63
N TYR A 81 17.96 17.37 -15.92
CA TYR A 81 18.52 17.01 -14.61
C TYR A 81 19.46 15.80 -14.63
N LYS A 82 19.59 15.12 -15.77
CA LYS A 82 20.39 13.89 -15.95
C LYS A 82 20.01 12.79 -14.95
N LYS A 83 18.76 12.80 -14.49
CA LYS A 83 18.17 11.83 -13.55
C LYS A 83 16.83 11.36 -14.10
N LEU A 84 16.47 10.11 -13.82
CA LEU A 84 15.16 9.58 -14.13
C LEU A 84 14.14 10.11 -13.12
N PRO A 85 12.95 10.55 -13.56
CA PRO A 85 11.86 10.81 -12.63
C PRO A 85 11.27 9.49 -12.13
N VAL A 86 10.53 9.58 -11.02
CA VAL A 86 9.87 8.45 -10.36
C VAL A 86 8.36 8.68 -10.37
N LEU A 87 7.61 7.68 -10.83
CA LEU A 87 6.16 7.63 -10.74
C LEU A 87 5.75 6.63 -9.66
N VAL A 88 5.02 7.07 -8.65
CA VAL A 88 4.55 6.24 -7.54
C VAL A 88 3.06 6.04 -7.68
N PHE A 89 2.63 4.77 -7.77
CA PHE A 89 1.23 4.36 -7.68
C PHE A 89 0.97 3.80 -6.29
N ASP A 90 0.24 4.57 -5.48
CA ASP A 90 -0.20 4.18 -4.15
C ASP A 90 -1.59 3.57 -4.15
N ASN A 91 -1.84 2.63 -3.24
CA ASN A 91 -3.06 1.84 -3.14
C ASN A 91 -3.42 1.09 -4.43
N ILE A 92 -2.42 0.44 -5.05
CA ILE A 92 -2.62 -0.33 -6.29
C ILE A 92 -3.59 -1.51 -6.11
N ASN A 93 -3.79 -1.97 -4.88
CA ASN A 93 -4.78 -2.98 -4.51
C ASN A 93 -6.23 -2.60 -4.81
N VAL A 94 -6.53 -1.30 -5.00
CA VAL A 94 -7.84 -0.88 -5.50
C VAL A 94 -8.08 -1.40 -6.91
N LEU A 95 -7.05 -1.44 -7.76
CA LEU A 95 -7.19 -1.92 -9.15
C LEU A 95 -7.44 -3.43 -9.20
N ASP A 96 -6.85 -4.20 -8.29
CA ASP A 96 -7.03 -5.67 -8.26
C ASP A 96 -8.51 -6.06 -8.09
N LYS A 97 -9.30 -5.20 -7.42
CA LYS A 97 -10.72 -5.42 -7.14
C LYS A 97 -11.66 -5.01 -8.28
N VAL A 98 -11.26 -4.02 -9.09
CA VAL A 98 -12.14 -3.39 -10.07
C VAL A 98 -11.69 -3.63 -11.51
N HIS A 99 -10.39 -3.52 -11.76
CA HIS A 99 -9.75 -3.60 -13.07
C HIS A 99 -8.35 -4.26 -12.98
N PRO A 100 -8.25 -5.54 -12.59
CA PRO A 100 -6.97 -6.21 -12.37
C PRO A 100 -6.07 -6.22 -13.61
N GLU A 101 -6.65 -6.19 -14.82
CA GLU A 101 -5.93 -6.09 -16.09
C GLU A 101 -5.08 -4.82 -16.21
N ILE A 102 -5.47 -3.73 -15.55
CA ILE A 102 -4.71 -2.47 -15.56
C ILE A 102 -3.39 -2.64 -14.81
N ILE A 103 -3.33 -3.50 -13.79
CA ILE A 103 -2.07 -3.78 -13.07
C ILE A 103 -1.06 -4.38 -14.03
N ASP A 104 -1.47 -5.32 -14.89
CA ASP A 104 -0.59 -5.96 -15.86
C ASP A 104 -0.08 -4.94 -16.90
N LEU A 105 -0.96 -4.09 -17.41
CA LEU A 105 -0.60 -3.01 -18.34
C LEU A 105 0.39 -2.01 -17.72
N LEU A 106 0.18 -1.63 -16.45
CA LEU A 106 1.09 -0.74 -15.74
C LEU A 106 2.46 -1.40 -15.50
N GLN A 107 2.49 -2.71 -15.22
CA GLN A 107 3.73 -3.47 -15.06
C GLN A 107 4.51 -3.58 -16.37
N ASP A 108 3.84 -3.88 -17.48
CA ASP A 108 4.46 -3.93 -18.80
C ASP A 108 5.01 -2.56 -19.22
N ASN A 109 4.27 -1.49 -18.93
CA ASN A 109 4.75 -0.13 -19.13
C ASN A 109 5.97 0.20 -18.24
N ALA A 110 5.96 -0.20 -16.96
CA ALA A 110 7.09 0.00 -16.06
C ALA A 110 8.35 -0.73 -16.57
N LYS A 111 8.21 -1.98 -17.02
CA LYS A 111 9.27 -2.78 -17.65
C LYS A 111 9.89 -2.05 -18.84
N MET A 112 9.05 -1.65 -19.81
CA MET A 112 9.51 -0.92 -21.01
C MET A 112 10.21 0.40 -20.66
N SER A 113 9.69 1.10 -19.65
CA SER A 113 10.22 2.39 -19.21
C SER A 113 11.60 2.26 -18.56
N VAL A 114 11.83 1.21 -17.78
CA VAL A 114 13.15 0.89 -17.21
C VAL A 114 14.12 0.44 -18.30
N ASP A 115 13.73 -0.46 -19.19
CA ASP A 115 14.57 -0.93 -20.31
C ASP A 115 15.01 0.24 -21.22
N SER A 116 14.12 1.20 -21.44
CA SER A 116 14.40 2.41 -22.22
C SER A 116 15.02 3.56 -21.41
N LEU A 117 15.27 3.36 -20.11
CA LEU A 117 15.76 4.37 -19.17
C LEU A 117 14.94 5.68 -19.21
N LYS A 118 13.61 5.60 -19.25
CA LYS A 118 12.71 6.78 -19.31
C LYS A 118 12.40 7.31 -17.92
N TYR A 119 11.92 6.45 -17.03
CA TYR A 119 11.53 6.74 -15.65
C TYR A 119 11.48 5.44 -14.83
N VAL A 120 11.37 5.58 -13.52
CA VAL A 120 11.18 4.47 -12.57
C VAL A 120 9.73 4.48 -12.08
N VAL A 121 9.14 3.30 -11.92
CA VAL A 121 7.80 3.15 -11.32
C VAL A 121 7.93 2.46 -9.97
N VAL A 122 7.18 2.95 -8.98
CA VAL A 122 7.05 2.34 -7.66
C VAL A 122 5.57 2.01 -7.44
N PHE A 123 5.28 0.75 -7.17
CA PHE A 123 3.95 0.29 -6.79
C PHE A 123 3.90 0.09 -5.27
N VAL A 124 2.88 0.65 -4.63
CA VAL A 124 2.67 0.50 -3.18
C VAL A 124 1.36 -0.25 -2.95
N THR A 125 1.45 -1.37 -2.24
CA THR A 125 0.35 -2.24 -1.88
C THR A 125 0.47 -2.67 -0.42
N ASN A 126 -0.68 -2.95 0.21
CA ASN A 126 -0.79 -3.62 1.49
C ASN A 126 -1.45 -5.02 1.37
N GLU A 127 -1.77 -5.46 0.15
CA GLU A 127 -2.45 -6.74 -0.11
C GLU A 127 -1.50 -7.72 -0.79
N ARG A 128 -1.40 -8.93 -0.19
CA ARG A 128 -0.58 -10.04 -0.67
C ARG A 128 -1.02 -10.53 -2.06
N SER A 129 -2.33 -10.57 -2.35
CA SER A 129 -2.87 -10.99 -3.64
C SER A 129 -2.25 -10.22 -4.80
N VAL A 130 -2.15 -8.89 -4.64
CA VAL A 130 -1.57 -8.00 -5.63
C VAL A 130 -0.10 -8.31 -5.86
N LEU A 131 0.66 -8.52 -4.77
CA LEU A 131 2.07 -8.88 -4.88
C LEU A 131 2.25 -10.22 -5.60
N ASN A 132 1.42 -11.21 -5.31
CA ASN A 132 1.47 -12.52 -5.98
C ASN A 132 1.17 -12.38 -7.48
N ARG A 133 0.11 -11.65 -7.84
CA ARG A 133 -0.19 -11.32 -9.23
C ARG A 133 0.99 -10.65 -9.93
N MET A 134 1.62 -9.67 -9.27
CA MET A 134 2.76 -8.97 -9.84
C MET A 134 3.97 -9.91 -10.05
N LYS A 135 4.24 -10.82 -9.11
CA LYS A 135 5.32 -11.83 -9.23
C LYS A 135 5.13 -12.80 -10.39
N GLU A 136 3.89 -13.08 -10.79
CA GLU A 136 3.58 -13.95 -11.94
C GLU A 136 3.84 -13.28 -13.29
N SER A 137 3.91 -11.94 -13.34
CA SER A 137 4.17 -11.20 -14.57
C SER A 137 5.63 -11.33 -15.01
N SER A 138 5.85 -11.42 -16.32
CA SER A 138 7.20 -11.35 -16.90
C SER A 138 7.92 -10.03 -16.59
N ALA A 139 7.15 -8.97 -16.30
CA ALA A 139 7.69 -7.67 -15.89
C ALA A 139 8.37 -7.71 -14.52
N TRP A 140 8.05 -8.69 -13.67
CA TRP A 140 8.66 -8.87 -12.36
C TRP A 140 10.18 -9.05 -12.43
N SER A 141 10.70 -9.58 -13.54
CA SER A 141 12.15 -9.66 -13.79
C SER A 141 12.89 -8.31 -13.77
N ARG A 142 12.17 -7.18 -13.82
CA ARG A 142 12.69 -5.82 -13.68
C ARG A 142 12.35 -5.16 -12.34
N ALA A 143 11.61 -5.83 -11.47
CA ALA A 143 11.35 -5.36 -10.13
C ALA A 143 12.65 -5.36 -9.31
N SER A 144 12.75 -4.45 -8.35
CA SER A 144 13.83 -4.47 -7.37
C SER A 144 13.59 -5.60 -6.38
N GLU A 145 14.58 -6.46 -6.19
CA GLU A 145 14.55 -7.51 -5.18
C GLU A 145 15.60 -7.28 -4.09
N PRO A 146 15.28 -7.56 -2.81
CA PRO A 146 13.96 -7.97 -2.32
C PRO A 146 12.93 -6.82 -2.35
N VAL A 147 11.65 -7.17 -2.25
CA VAL A 147 10.56 -6.20 -2.07
C VAL A 147 10.87 -5.33 -0.85
N THR A 148 10.81 -4.02 -1.02
CA THR A 148 11.01 -3.08 0.10
C THR A 148 9.77 -3.03 0.97
N GLU A 149 9.88 -3.57 2.18
CA GLU A 149 8.84 -3.47 3.20
C GLU A 149 9.04 -2.22 4.06
N ILE A 150 7.96 -1.52 4.39
CA ILE A 150 7.98 -0.45 5.40
C ILE A 150 7.64 -1.12 6.73
N GLU A 151 8.67 -1.39 7.52
CA GLU A 151 8.56 -2.03 8.83
C GLU A 151 7.97 -1.08 9.89
N ASP A 152 7.60 -1.67 11.03
CA ASP A 152 7.15 -0.94 12.21
C ASP A 152 8.29 -0.14 12.85
N PHE A 153 7.94 0.94 13.54
CA PHE A 153 8.92 1.71 14.31
C PHE A 153 9.56 0.86 15.41
N THR A 154 10.86 0.99 15.54
CA THR A 154 11.58 0.53 16.73
C THR A 154 11.11 1.27 17.98
N GLU A 155 11.48 0.78 19.17
CA GLU A 155 11.22 1.48 20.44
C GLU A 155 11.75 2.93 20.39
N GLY A 156 12.98 3.11 19.90
CA GLY A 156 13.61 4.44 19.77
C GLY A 156 12.86 5.36 18.81
N GLU A 157 12.43 4.86 17.65
CA GLU A 157 11.63 5.64 16.69
C GLU A 157 10.24 5.96 17.24
N THR A 158 9.66 5.05 18.03
CA THR A 158 8.38 5.27 18.72
C THR A 158 8.49 6.41 19.73
N ILE A 159 9.54 6.41 20.55
CA ILE A 159 9.83 7.48 21.52
C ILE A 159 10.03 8.80 20.77
N ASP A 160 10.88 8.84 19.74
CA ASP A 160 11.09 10.06 18.95
C ASP A 160 9.78 10.58 18.32
N TYR A 161 8.96 9.68 17.77
CA TYR A 161 7.68 10.03 17.17
C TYR A 161 6.70 10.62 18.19
N LEU A 162 6.48 9.95 19.32
CA LEU A 162 5.48 10.36 20.30
C LEU A 162 5.94 11.58 21.13
N VAL A 163 7.20 11.60 21.56
CA VAL A 163 7.74 12.62 22.45
C VAL A 163 8.21 13.85 21.67
N ASN A 164 9.04 13.68 20.64
CA ASN A 164 9.65 14.84 19.96
C ASN A 164 8.77 15.39 18.84
N LYS A 165 8.22 14.51 17.99
CA LYS A 165 7.44 14.92 16.81
C LYS A 165 6.00 15.28 17.18
N ARG A 166 5.34 14.45 17.98
CA ARG A 166 3.94 14.65 18.39
C ARG A 166 3.79 15.43 19.70
N LYS A 167 4.75 15.30 20.62
CA LYS A 167 4.74 15.99 21.92
C LYS A 167 3.50 15.68 22.76
N VAL A 168 3.10 14.42 22.77
CA VAL A 168 1.87 13.96 23.45
C VAL A 168 2.12 13.27 24.78
N CYS A 169 3.33 12.76 25.01
CA CYS A 169 3.69 12.05 26.22
C CYS A 169 5.19 12.17 26.52
N ASN A 170 5.63 11.64 27.66
CA ASN A 170 7.05 11.50 28.01
C ASN A 170 7.63 10.14 27.57
N ASP A 171 8.95 9.98 27.65
CA ASP A 171 9.67 8.76 27.25
C ASP A 171 9.15 7.49 27.94
N ALA A 172 8.84 7.57 29.25
CA ALA A 172 8.37 6.42 30.01
C ALA A 172 6.97 5.97 29.56
N GLU A 173 6.10 6.92 29.23
CA GLU A 173 4.77 6.64 28.65
C GLU A 173 4.89 6.12 27.21
N ALA A 174 5.76 6.71 26.39
CA ALA A 174 6.01 6.25 25.03
C ALA A 174 6.53 4.80 25.00
N LYS A 175 7.44 4.45 25.92
CA LYS A 175 7.93 3.08 26.07
C LYS A 175 6.81 2.10 26.46
N LYS A 176 5.98 2.45 27.45
CA LYS A 176 4.80 1.62 27.82
C LYS A 176 3.84 1.42 26.65
N LEU A 177 3.63 2.45 25.83
CA LEU A 177 2.81 2.34 24.62
C LEU A 177 3.45 1.40 23.60
N HIS A 178 4.75 1.53 23.36
CA HIS A 178 5.48 0.63 22.45
C HIS A 178 5.41 -0.84 22.91
N GLU A 179 5.58 -1.10 24.21
CA GLU A 179 5.44 -2.45 24.78
C GLU A 179 4.01 -3.01 24.61
N LEU A 180 2.99 -2.15 24.70
CA LEU A 180 1.58 -2.56 24.57
C LEU A 180 1.15 -2.79 23.12
N ILE A 181 1.54 -1.92 22.18
CA ILE A 181 0.97 -1.89 20.82
C ILE A 181 2.00 -2.11 19.71
N GLY A 182 3.28 -2.09 20.02
CA GLY A 182 4.38 -2.16 19.06
C GLY A 182 4.62 -0.84 18.32
N GLY A 183 5.28 -0.94 17.17
CA GLY A 183 5.74 0.19 16.36
C GLY A 183 4.82 0.60 15.20
N ARG A 184 3.66 -0.04 15.05
CA ARG A 184 2.77 0.20 13.90
C ARG A 184 2.28 1.64 13.90
N ILE A 185 2.78 2.45 12.95
CA ILE A 185 2.59 3.90 12.93
C ILE A 185 1.12 4.33 12.93
N THR A 186 0.24 3.59 12.27
CA THR A 186 -1.20 3.89 12.22
C THR A 186 -1.87 3.68 13.58
N VAL A 187 -1.45 2.66 14.33
CA VAL A 187 -1.91 2.40 15.70
C VAL A 187 -1.36 3.46 16.64
N LEU A 188 -0.05 3.75 16.56
CA LEU A 188 0.61 4.83 17.32
C LEU A 188 -0.06 6.18 17.10
N ASN A 189 -0.35 6.54 15.85
CA ASN A 189 -1.05 7.78 15.49
C ASN A 189 -2.45 7.85 16.12
N SER A 190 -3.20 6.74 16.09
CA SER A 190 -4.51 6.68 16.74
C SER A 190 -4.42 6.83 18.26
N MET A 191 -3.39 6.27 18.90
CA MET A 191 -3.18 6.43 20.34
C MET A 191 -2.76 7.86 20.69
N ALA A 192 -1.85 8.45 19.90
CA ALA A 192 -1.40 9.83 20.08
C ALA A 192 -2.58 10.82 20.07
N THR A 193 -3.51 10.67 19.13
CA THR A 193 -4.72 11.51 19.09
C THR A 193 -5.61 11.33 20.32
N ARG A 194 -5.71 10.12 20.88
CA ARG A 194 -6.48 9.90 22.12
C ARG A 194 -5.82 10.53 23.35
N ILE A 195 -4.49 10.56 23.39
CA ILE A 195 -3.75 11.24 24.44
C ILE A 195 -3.94 12.76 24.32
N GLU A 196 -3.91 13.31 23.10
CA GLU A 196 -4.27 14.70 22.82
C GLU A 196 -5.69 15.04 23.33
N ASP A 197 -6.63 14.10 23.16
CA ASP A 197 -8.01 14.17 23.68
C ASP A 197 -8.13 13.92 25.20
N LYS A 198 -7.00 13.85 25.92
CA LYS A 198 -6.91 13.65 27.38
C LYS A 198 -7.58 12.35 27.86
N LYS A 199 -7.60 11.31 27.03
CA LYS A 199 -8.06 9.98 27.46
C LYS A 199 -7.03 9.34 28.39
N SER A 200 -7.52 8.62 29.40
CA SER A 200 -6.64 7.88 30.31
C SER A 200 -6.00 6.70 29.58
N PHE A 201 -4.88 6.20 30.11
CA PHE A 201 -4.23 5.01 29.57
C PHE A 201 -5.15 3.78 29.59
N GLU A 202 -5.97 3.62 30.62
CA GLU A 202 -6.95 2.53 30.71
C GLU A 202 -8.06 2.66 29.65
N ASP A 203 -8.56 3.87 29.41
CA ASP A 203 -9.52 4.10 28.31
C ASP A 203 -8.89 3.73 26.96
N ILE A 204 -7.63 4.10 26.75
CA ILE A 204 -6.88 3.79 25.53
C ILE A 204 -6.77 2.27 25.33
N LYS A 205 -6.39 1.56 26.40
CA LYS A 205 -6.27 0.09 26.42
C LYS A 205 -7.61 -0.60 26.15
N GLN A 206 -8.71 -0.15 26.76
CA GLN A 206 -10.04 -0.72 26.53
C GLN A 206 -10.51 -0.51 25.07
N ASN A 207 -10.25 0.67 24.51
CA ASN A 207 -10.55 0.95 23.10
C ASN A 207 -9.76 0.07 22.15
N LEU A 208 -8.48 -0.19 22.47
CA LEU A 208 -7.62 -1.10 21.70
C LEU A 208 -8.18 -2.52 21.70
N PHE A 209 -8.52 -3.08 22.86
CA PHE A 209 -9.12 -4.41 22.94
C PHE A 209 -10.44 -4.49 22.18
N THR A 210 -11.28 -3.46 22.28
CA THR A 210 -12.54 -3.40 21.52
C THR A 210 -12.29 -3.47 20.01
N LYS A 211 -11.21 -2.84 19.52
CA LYS A 211 -10.82 -2.90 18.10
C LYS A 211 -10.35 -4.31 17.72
N ILE A 212 -9.52 -4.94 18.55
CA ILE A 212 -9.01 -6.30 18.31
C ILE A 212 -10.15 -7.32 18.31
N SER A 213 -11.08 -7.25 19.26
CA SER A 213 -12.26 -8.13 19.28
C SER A 213 -13.11 -7.99 18.02
N LYS A 214 -13.22 -6.77 17.45
CA LYS A 214 -13.90 -6.55 16.17
C LYS A 214 -13.14 -7.19 15.00
N GLN A 215 -11.80 -7.13 15.00
CA GLN A 215 -10.97 -7.79 13.99
C GLN A 215 -11.14 -9.31 14.06
N PHE A 216 -11.11 -9.89 15.25
CA PHE A 216 -11.31 -11.32 15.46
C PHE A 216 -12.70 -11.78 15.02
N ARG A 217 -13.73 -10.97 15.30
CA ARG A 217 -15.08 -11.24 14.83
C ARG A 217 -15.19 -11.19 13.31
N LYS A 218 -14.54 -10.21 12.66
CA LYS A 218 -14.52 -10.07 11.20
C LYS A 218 -13.81 -11.25 10.54
N ALA A 219 -12.74 -11.75 11.16
CA ALA A 219 -12.02 -12.94 10.72
C ALA A 219 -12.68 -14.26 11.11
N GLU A 220 -13.85 -14.24 11.77
CA GLU A 220 -14.56 -15.43 12.22
C GLU A 220 -13.75 -16.41 13.10
N ILE A 221 -12.91 -15.87 13.99
CA ILE A 221 -12.03 -16.67 14.87
C ILE A 221 -12.41 -16.67 16.35
N ASN A 222 -13.47 -15.96 16.78
CA ASN A 222 -13.94 -16.09 18.15
C ASN A 222 -14.56 -17.46 18.39
N GLU A 223 -14.69 -17.84 19.66
CA GLU A 223 -15.32 -19.09 20.06
C GLU A 223 -16.69 -19.30 19.40
N GLY A 224 -16.88 -20.48 18.80
CA GLY A 224 -18.09 -20.84 18.05
C GLY A 224 -18.18 -20.29 16.61
N GLN A 225 -17.20 -19.52 16.13
CA GLN A 225 -17.14 -19.05 14.74
C GLN A 225 -16.39 -20.02 13.81
N LEU A 226 -16.55 -19.83 12.50
CA LEU A 226 -16.13 -20.74 11.43
C LEU A 226 -14.67 -21.21 11.53
N TYR A 227 -13.76 -20.29 11.80
CA TYR A 227 -12.31 -20.55 11.75
C TYR A 227 -11.68 -20.75 13.14
N HIS A 228 -12.48 -20.73 14.21
CA HIS A 228 -11.97 -20.77 15.59
C HIS A 228 -11.07 -21.98 15.87
N GLU A 229 -11.52 -23.20 15.58
CA GLU A 229 -10.73 -24.40 15.86
C GLU A 229 -9.53 -24.55 14.92
N LYS A 230 -9.69 -24.13 13.65
CA LYS A 230 -8.63 -24.22 12.63
C LYS A 230 -7.47 -23.26 12.91
N VAL A 231 -7.74 -22.07 13.48
CA VAL A 231 -6.72 -21.05 13.70
C VAL A 231 -5.91 -21.28 14.98
N LYS A 232 -6.43 -22.05 15.95
CA LYS A 232 -5.76 -22.29 17.25
C LYS A 232 -4.32 -22.81 17.10
N PRO A 233 -4.05 -23.84 16.28
CA PRO A 233 -2.68 -24.34 16.10
C PRO A 233 -1.76 -23.27 15.48
N LEU A 234 -2.26 -22.46 14.55
CA LEU A 234 -1.51 -21.36 13.96
C LEU A 234 -1.15 -20.29 14.98
N ILE A 235 -2.12 -19.83 15.78
CA ILE A 235 -1.89 -18.84 16.85
C ILE A 235 -0.84 -19.36 17.83
N LYS A 236 -0.94 -20.63 18.23
CA LYS A 236 0.05 -21.26 19.12
C LYS A 236 1.45 -21.25 18.50
N ALA A 237 1.58 -21.65 17.24
CA ALA A 237 2.86 -21.64 16.54
C ALA A 237 3.46 -20.23 16.43
N LEU A 238 2.63 -19.21 16.15
CA LEU A 238 3.06 -17.80 16.11
C LEU A 238 3.52 -17.31 17.49
N LEU A 239 2.81 -17.67 18.56
CA LEU A 239 3.19 -17.30 19.94
C LEU A 239 4.53 -17.90 20.35
N GLU A 240 4.82 -19.13 19.93
CA GLU A 240 6.07 -19.85 20.20
C GLU A 240 7.25 -19.29 19.39
N ASN A 241 7.01 -18.70 18.21
CA ASN A 241 8.05 -18.12 17.35
C ASN A 241 8.30 -16.62 17.60
N ASP A 242 7.49 -15.98 18.44
CA ASP A 242 7.64 -14.57 18.83
C ASP A 242 7.73 -13.64 17.59
N ASP A 243 8.49 -12.54 17.68
CA ASP A 243 8.72 -11.57 16.62
C ASP A 243 9.44 -12.14 15.36
N LYS A 244 9.91 -13.41 15.40
CA LYS A 244 10.52 -14.04 14.20
C LYS A 244 9.48 -14.38 13.14
N GLY A 245 8.22 -14.55 13.55
CA GLY A 245 7.15 -14.99 12.69
C GLY A 245 7.26 -16.45 12.27
N LEU A 246 6.32 -16.89 11.44
CA LEU A 246 6.21 -18.25 10.91
C LEU A 246 6.28 -18.21 9.39
N GLU A 247 7.05 -19.10 8.75
CA GLU A 247 7.06 -19.19 7.28
C GLU A 247 5.66 -19.44 6.71
N TYR A 248 5.32 -18.78 5.60
CA TYR A 248 3.97 -18.84 5.06
C TYR A 248 3.55 -20.28 4.71
N ASN A 249 4.43 -21.05 4.09
CA ASN A 249 4.13 -22.44 3.73
C ASN A 249 3.86 -23.32 4.97
N MET A 250 4.61 -23.11 6.06
CA MET A 250 4.34 -23.80 7.32
C MET A 250 2.97 -23.40 7.89
N ALA A 251 2.63 -22.11 7.84
CA ALA A 251 1.31 -21.64 8.26
C ALA A 251 0.19 -22.29 7.42
N LEU A 252 0.37 -22.37 6.10
CA LEU A 252 -0.56 -23.02 5.19
C LEU A 252 -0.70 -24.52 5.47
N GLU A 253 0.39 -25.23 5.76
CA GLU A 253 0.37 -26.64 6.16
C GLU A 253 -0.40 -26.87 7.47
N ILE A 254 -0.27 -25.96 8.44
CA ILE A 254 -0.98 -26.03 9.72
C ILE A 254 -2.49 -25.88 9.52
N VAL A 255 -2.91 -24.91 8.70
CA VAL A 255 -4.33 -24.54 8.60
C VAL A 255 -5.07 -25.21 7.44
N GLN A 256 -4.32 -25.63 6.41
CA GLN A 256 -4.80 -26.30 5.20
C GLN A 256 -5.91 -25.52 4.48
N ASP A 257 -5.88 -24.19 4.59
CA ASP A 257 -6.93 -23.29 4.13
C ASP A 257 -6.34 -21.91 3.80
N ASP A 258 -5.95 -21.72 2.54
CA ASP A 258 -5.33 -20.47 2.06
C ASP A 258 -6.30 -19.29 2.15
N THR A 259 -7.59 -19.54 1.95
CA THR A 259 -8.65 -18.52 2.06
C THR A 259 -8.74 -18.00 3.50
N MET A 260 -8.61 -18.88 4.49
CA MET A 260 -8.58 -18.47 5.89
C MET A 260 -7.39 -17.54 6.21
N LEU A 261 -6.20 -17.83 5.67
CA LEU A 261 -5.03 -16.96 5.85
C LEU A 261 -5.27 -15.57 5.25
N ASP A 262 -5.86 -15.51 4.06
CA ASP A 262 -6.24 -14.25 3.42
C ASP A 262 -7.26 -13.47 4.26
N GLU A 263 -8.24 -14.13 4.87
CA GLU A 263 -9.22 -13.47 5.76
C GLU A 263 -8.56 -12.92 7.03
N LEU A 264 -7.59 -13.63 7.60
CA LEU A 264 -6.81 -13.16 8.76
C LEU A 264 -5.97 -11.92 8.41
N LEU A 265 -5.38 -11.88 7.21
CA LEU A 265 -4.66 -10.72 6.69
C LEU A 265 -5.60 -9.53 6.46
N LYS A 266 -6.73 -9.74 5.77
CA LYS A 266 -7.76 -8.70 5.50
C LYS A 266 -8.40 -8.14 6.77
N ALA A 267 -8.46 -8.94 7.83
CA ALA A 267 -8.96 -8.52 9.13
C ALA A 267 -7.92 -7.78 9.97
N ASN A 268 -6.65 -7.73 9.53
CA ASN A 268 -5.51 -7.22 10.30
C ASN A 268 -5.29 -8.01 11.61
N VAL A 269 -5.49 -9.33 11.56
CA VAL A 269 -5.08 -10.24 12.63
C VAL A 269 -3.61 -10.62 12.42
N LEU A 270 -3.26 -10.93 11.17
CA LEU A 270 -1.90 -11.24 10.76
C LEU A 270 -1.31 -10.13 9.88
N ALA A 271 0.01 -10.11 9.79
CA ALA A 271 0.78 -9.37 8.79
C ALA A 271 1.66 -10.34 8.01
N TYR A 272 1.82 -10.08 6.71
CA TYR A 272 2.69 -10.84 5.81
C TYR A 272 3.92 -10.02 5.46
N HIS A 273 5.10 -10.64 5.60
CA HIS A 273 6.41 -10.03 5.38
C HIS A 273 7.01 -10.59 4.08
N PRO A 274 6.81 -9.91 2.93
CA PRO A 274 7.13 -10.47 1.63
C PRO A 274 8.62 -10.71 1.39
N ALA A 275 9.50 -9.96 2.07
CA ALA A 275 10.94 -10.14 1.96
C ALA A 275 11.44 -11.43 2.64
N LYS A 276 10.72 -11.89 3.67
CA LYS A 276 11.06 -13.08 4.47
C LYS A 276 10.14 -14.27 4.17
N ASP A 277 9.05 -14.02 3.46
CA ASP A 277 7.94 -14.96 3.26
C ASP A 277 7.36 -15.51 4.57
N THR A 278 7.24 -14.64 5.59
CA THR A 278 6.75 -15.01 6.92
C THR A 278 5.47 -14.27 7.30
N LEU A 279 4.73 -14.85 8.25
CA LEU A 279 3.57 -14.29 8.92
C LEU A 279 3.90 -13.93 10.36
N THR A 280 3.39 -12.80 10.82
CA THR A 280 3.39 -12.39 12.23
C THR A 280 1.99 -11.93 12.64
N PHE A 281 1.80 -11.63 13.92
CA PHE A 281 0.64 -10.84 14.33
C PHE A 281 0.71 -9.42 13.76
N HIS A 282 -0.44 -8.87 13.35
CA HIS A 282 -0.48 -7.54 12.74
C HIS A 282 0.05 -6.43 13.67
N SER A 283 -0.10 -6.59 14.98
CA SER A 283 0.54 -5.72 15.96
C SER A 283 0.78 -6.50 17.25
N ARG A 284 1.69 -5.98 18.08
CA ARG A 284 2.03 -6.59 19.37
C ARG A 284 0.82 -6.75 20.29
N SER A 285 -0.17 -5.87 20.17
CA SER A 285 -1.41 -5.95 20.95
C SER A 285 -2.34 -7.09 20.55
N VAL A 286 -2.18 -7.65 19.34
CA VAL A 286 -3.00 -8.77 18.85
C VAL A 286 -2.49 -10.11 19.38
N ARG A 287 -1.19 -10.18 19.71
CA ARG A 287 -0.55 -11.33 20.35
C ARG A 287 -1.15 -11.61 21.73
#